data_AF-A0A6V7PXL1-F1
#
_entry.id   AF-A0A6V7PXL1-F1
#
_cell.length_a   1.000
_cell.length_b   1.000
_cell.length_c   1.000
_cell.angle_alpha   90.00
_cell.angle_beta   90.00
_cell.angle_gamma   90.00
#
_symmetry.space_group_name_H-M   'P 1'
#
loop_
_entity.id
_entity.type
_entity.pdbx_description
1 polymer ?
#
loop_
_entity_poly.entity_id
_entity_poly.type
_entity_poly.pdbx_seq_one_letter_code
_entity_poly.pdbx_strand_id
1 'polypeptide(L)'
;MEPERREGAKRNAVGDPVIAGARHRRSLSMDSLMGKLNFGEESLGQQGAQINLANGASNKFSLEFGNGEFTPAEMKKIMANDKLAEMALADPKRVKRILANRQSAARSKERKMRYIAELEQKVQILQREATTLSAQLTLLQRDSAGLASQNNELKLRLHAMEQQAQLRDALNEALTAEVQRLKIACSEIGDSRSSNSLTQQMRAHSQNQMFLLQQQQQQEPNLFYQLQLPQQNGSATNDELEE
;
A
#
# COMPACT_ATOMS: atom_id res chain seq x y z
N MET A 1 21.07 59.98 -25.09
CA MET A 1 20.47 59.09 -26.11
C MET A 1 19.97 57.85 -25.40
N GLU A 2 18.75 57.45 -25.75
CA GLU A 2 18.05 56.22 -25.37
C GLU A 2 18.81 54.92 -25.73
N PRO A 3 18.40 53.75 -25.19
CA PRO A 3 19.17 52.51 -25.12
C PRO A 3 18.82 51.52 -26.24
N GLU A 4 19.73 50.60 -26.58
CA GLU A 4 19.40 49.45 -27.42
C GLU A 4 19.52 48.11 -26.68
N ARG A 5 18.42 47.35 -26.74
CA ARG A 5 18.25 45.98 -26.27
C ARG A 5 18.58 45.02 -27.41
N ARG A 6 19.07 43.82 -27.10
CA ARG A 6 18.91 42.51 -27.82
C ARG A 6 20.01 41.56 -27.29
N GLU A 7 19.88 40.25 -27.16
CA GLU A 7 18.79 39.28 -27.28
C GLU A 7 19.38 37.96 -26.74
N GLY A 8 18.56 37.08 -26.15
CA GLY A 8 19.04 35.86 -25.51
C GLY A 8 19.56 34.82 -26.51
N ALA A 9 20.81 34.39 -26.36
CA ALA A 9 21.37 33.24 -27.06
C ALA A 9 21.35 32.00 -26.16
N LYS A 10 20.28 31.20 -26.26
CA LYS A 10 20.22 29.84 -25.71
C LYS A 10 21.07 28.92 -26.60
N ARG A 11 22.20 28.47 -26.06
CA ARG A 11 23.08 27.47 -26.67
C ARG A 11 22.44 26.09 -26.45
N ASN A 12 21.76 25.56 -27.46
CA ASN A 12 21.35 24.15 -27.44
C ASN A 12 22.48 23.31 -28.05
N ALA A 13 22.86 22.26 -27.31
CA ALA A 13 23.94 21.35 -27.64
C ALA A 13 23.60 20.47 -28.86
N VAL A 14 24.65 20.14 -29.60
CA VAL A 14 24.69 19.25 -30.76
C VAL A 14 24.40 17.82 -30.30
N GLY A 15 23.39 17.19 -30.91
CA GLY A 15 23.14 15.75 -30.79
C GLY A 15 21.67 15.41 -30.62
N ASP A 16 20.88 15.55 -31.68
CA ASP A 16 19.56 14.89 -31.73
C ASP A 16 19.28 14.42 -33.16
N PRO A 17 19.11 13.10 -33.41
CA PRO A 17 18.73 12.60 -34.71
C PRO A 17 17.24 12.88 -34.96
N VAL A 18 16.97 13.52 -36.10
CA VAL A 18 15.63 13.76 -36.65
C VAL A 18 14.90 12.43 -36.82
N ILE A 19 13.92 12.14 -35.95
CA ILE A 19 12.91 11.10 -36.20
C ILE A 19 11.62 11.81 -36.61
N ALA A 20 11.38 11.80 -37.92
CA ALA A 20 10.10 12.16 -38.50
C ALA A 20 9.00 11.21 -37.98
N GLY A 21 7.89 11.77 -37.48
CA GLY A 21 6.64 11.03 -37.32
C GLY A 21 6.16 10.69 -35.90
N ALA A 22 6.30 11.59 -34.92
CA ALA A 22 5.64 11.42 -33.62
C ALA A 22 4.14 11.79 -33.70
N ARG A 23 3.31 10.87 -34.21
CA ARG A 23 1.85 10.97 -34.16
C ARG A 23 1.37 10.92 -32.69
N HIS A 24 0.49 11.85 -32.33
CA HIS A 24 -0.14 11.98 -31.01
C HIS A 24 -0.80 10.67 -30.56
N ARG A 25 -0.15 9.93 -29.65
CA ARG A 25 -0.78 8.83 -28.90
C ARG A 25 -1.67 9.45 -27.82
N ARG A 26 -2.98 9.53 -28.07
CA ARG A 26 -3.96 9.69 -26.99
C ARG A 26 -4.07 8.34 -26.29
N SER A 27 -3.65 8.27 -25.03
CA SER A 27 -3.92 7.11 -24.17
C SER A 27 -5.43 6.92 -24.04
N LEU A 28 -5.90 5.73 -24.38
CA LEU A 28 -7.24 5.27 -24.04
C LEU A 28 -7.26 4.98 -22.53
N SER A 29 -8.20 5.58 -21.81
CA SER A 29 -8.39 5.32 -20.37
C SER A 29 -8.89 3.90 -20.14
N MET A 30 -8.38 3.22 -19.13
CA MET A 30 -8.81 1.88 -18.67
C MET A 30 -10.04 1.96 -17.74
N ASP A 31 -10.94 2.90 -17.96
CA ASP A 31 -12.16 3.05 -17.16
C ASP A 31 -13.28 2.19 -17.76
N SER A 32 -13.11 0.87 -17.74
CA SER A 32 -14.18 -0.07 -18.12
C SER A 32 -14.19 -1.35 -17.27
N LEU A 33 -13.66 -1.28 -16.05
CA LEU A 33 -13.72 -2.39 -15.11
C LEU A 33 -14.14 -1.97 -13.69
N MET A 34 -15.20 -1.16 -13.58
CA MET A 34 -15.98 -1.14 -12.35
C MET A 34 -17.47 -1.17 -12.71
N GLY A 35 -18.11 -2.25 -12.28
CA GLY A 35 -19.42 -2.68 -12.72
C GLY A 35 -20.54 -1.71 -12.39
N LYS A 36 -21.59 -1.82 -13.22
CA LYS A 36 -22.94 -1.32 -12.98
C LYS A 36 -23.41 -1.70 -11.57
N LEU A 37 -23.46 -0.74 -10.67
CA LEU A 37 -24.35 -0.77 -9.51
C LEU A 37 -25.51 0.17 -9.82
N ASN A 38 -26.64 -0.43 -10.22
CA ASN A 38 -27.91 0.26 -10.38
C ASN A 38 -28.38 0.74 -9.00
N PHE A 39 -28.22 2.03 -8.71
CA PHE A 39 -29.06 2.73 -7.74
C PHE A 39 -30.17 3.43 -8.53
N GLY A 40 -31.38 2.89 -8.42
CA GLY A 40 -32.57 3.56 -8.91
C GLY A 40 -32.97 4.63 -7.92
N GLU A 41 -32.95 5.90 -8.33
CA GLU A 41 -33.67 6.97 -7.65
C GLU A 41 -33.84 8.17 -8.59
N GLU A 42 -35.11 8.57 -8.73
CA GLU A 42 -35.68 9.84 -9.20
C GLU A 42 -35.08 10.61 -10.39
N SER A 43 -35.80 10.50 -11.50
CA SER A 43 -35.78 11.41 -12.64
C SER A 43 -36.24 12.82 -12.26
N LEU A 44 -35.29 13.73 -12.06
CA LEU A 44 -35.52 15.17 -12.15
C LEU A 44 -34.95 15.72 -13.46
N GLY A 45 -35.80 16.48 -14.14
CA GLY A 45 -35.73 16.75 -15.57
C GLY A 45 -34.54 17.58 -16.02
N GLN A 46 -33.92 17.12 -17.10
CA GLN A 46 -33.00 17.89 -17.91
C GLN A 46 -33.83 18.71 -18.91
N GLN A 47 -34.37 19.85 -18.48
CA GLN A 47 -34.87 20.87 -19.41
C GLN A 47 -33.70 21.74 -19.85
N GLY A 48 -33.28 21.54 -21.10
CA GLY A 48 -32.40 22.48 -21.79
C GLY A 48 -33.10 23.84 -21.88
N ALA A 49 -32.51 24.85 -21.25
CA ALA A 49 -32.96 26.23 -21.35
C ALA A 49 -32.62 26.79 -22.74
N GLN A 50 -33.57 26.70 -23.67
CA GLN A 50 -33.64 27.60 -24.81
C GLN A 50 -34.00 28.99 -24.30
N ILE A 51 -33.02 29.88 -24.23
CA ILE A 51 -33.27 31.30 -23.97
C ILE A 51 -33.64 31.94 -25.31
N ASN A 52 -34.94 32.11 -25.53
CA ASN A 52 -35.48 33.00 -26.57
C ASN A 52 -35.06 34.44 -26.24
N LEU A 53 -34.15 35.01 -27.02
CA LEU A 53 -33.77 36.41 -26.94
C LEU A 53 -34.62 37.23 -27.92
N ALA A 54 -35.89 37.39 -27.57
CA ALA A 54 -36.75 38.42 -28.13
C ALA A 54 -37.02 39.46 -27.03
N ASN A 55 -36.06 40.37 -26.85
CA ASN A 55 -36.34 41.75 -26.48
C ASN A 55 -35.04 42.54 -26.57
N GLY A 56 -35.11 43.64 -27.32
CA GLY A 56 -34.02 44.59 -27.47
C GLY A 56 -33.65 45.21 -26.12
N ALA A 57 -32.66 44.62 -25.48
CA ALA A 57 -31.82 45.30 -24.52
C ALA A 57 -30.40 45.08 -25.01
N SER A 58 -29.83 46.12 -25.59
CA SER A 58 -28.42 46.21 -25.95
C SER A 58 -27.58 45.53 -24.87
N ASN A 59 -26.89 44.44 -25.22
CA ASN A 59 -25.66 44.05 -24.56
C ASN A 59 -24.62 45.14 -24.86
N LYS A 60 -24.84 46.30 -24.26
CA LYS A 60 -23.88 47.37 -24.12
C LYS A 60 -22.86 46.78 -23.16
N PHE A 61 -21.87 46.07 -23.70
CA PHE A 61 -20.59 45.89 -23.05
C PHE A 61 -20.04 47.31 -22.89
N SER A 62 -20.52 47.98 -21.84
CA SER A 62 -20.41 49.42 -21.68
C SER A 62 -18.95 49.70 -21.39
N LEU A 63 -18.23 50.15 -22.42
CA LEU A 63 -16.93 50.81 -22.33
C LEU A 63 -17.03 52.17 -21.60
N GLU A 64 -17.91 52.26 -20.61
CA GLU A 64 -18.19 53.43 -19.76
C GLU A 64 -17.19 53.47 -18.60
N PHE A 65 -15.93 53.22 -18.93
CA PHE A 65 -14.80 53.43 -18.01
C PHE A 65 -14.32 54.89 -18.02
N GLY A 66 -14.90 55.74 -18.88
CA GLY A 66 -14.45 57.10 -19.13
C GLY A 66 -15.01 58.18 -18.21
N ASN A 67 -16.24 58.02 -17.70
CA ASN A 67 -16.98 59.14 -17.07
C ASN A 67 -16.82 59.29 -15.56
N GLY A 68 -15.95 58.49 -14.91
CA GLY A 68 -15.76 58.61 -13.47
C GLY A 68 -17.00 58.23 -12.63
N GLU A 69 -18.03 57.65 -13.23
CA GLU A 69 -19.19 57.17 -12.50
C GLU A 69 -18.82 56.01 -11.58
N PHE A 70 -19.18 56.16 -10.32
CA PHE A 70 -19.06 55.17 -9.26
C PHE A 70 -20.36 54.40 -9.13
N THR A 71 -20.26 53.09 -8.94
CA THR A 71 -21.42 52.28 -8.56
C THR A 71 -21.95 52.72 -7.19
N PRO A 72 -23.23 52.47 -6.84
CA PRO A 72 -23.77 52.82 -5.52
C PRO A 72 -22.94 52.26 -4.36
N ALA A 73 -22.38 51.06 -4.53
CA ALA A 73 -21.51 50.42 -3.54
C ALA A 73 -20.13 51.09 -3.42
N GLU A 74 -19.58 51.61 -4.53
CA GLU A 74 -18.35 52.40 -4.52
C GLU A 74 -18.59 53.77 -3.91
N MET A 75 -19.70 54.44 -4.26
CA MET A 75 -20.07 55.73 -3.70
C MET A 75 -20.23 55.65 -2.18
N LYS A 76 -20.88 54.59 -1.66
CA LYS A 76 -20.95 54.34 -0.21
C LYS A 76 -19.56 54.20 0.43
N LYS A 77 -18.61 53.54 -0.23
CA LYS A 77 -17.22 53.37 0.27
C LYS A 77 -16.43 54.69 0.23
N ILE A 78 -16.70 55.53 -0.76
CA ILE A 78 -16.08 56.85 -0.93
C ILE A 78 -16.59 57.78 0.15
N MET A 79 -17.91 57.87 0.34
CA MET A 79 -18.54 58.71 1.37
C MET A 79 -18.18 58.28 2.80
N ALA A 80 -17.88 57.00 3.01
CA ALA A 80 -17.42 56.50 4.30
C ALA A 80 -15.96 56.85 4.64
N ASN A 81 -15.22 57.48 3.72
CA ASN A 81 -13.81 57.83 3.92
C ASN A 81 -13.53 59.22 3.36
N ASP A 82 -13.38 60.22 4.24
CA ASP A 82 -13.23 61.63 3.88
C ASP A 82 -12.09 61.86 2.86
N LYS A 83 -10.97 61.14 3.00
CA LYS A 83 -9.84 61.23 2.05
C LYS A 83 -10.20 60.70 0.66
N LEU A 84 -10.97 59.61 0.58
CA LEU A 84 -11.46 59.10 -0.70
C LEU A 84 -12.49 60.04 -1.32
N ALA A 85 -13.36 60.66 -0.52
CA ALA A 85 -14.34 61.64 -0.99
C ALA A 85 -13.66 62.89 -1.56
N GLU A 86 -12.68 63.45 -0.84
CA GLU A 86 -11.88 64.59 -1.29
C GLU A 86 -11.09 64.25 -2.57
N MET A 87 -10.42 63.10 -2.60
CA MET A 87 -9.71 62.65 -3.81
C MET A 87 -10.65 62.35 -4.98
N ALA A 88 -11.91 61.99 -4.75
CA ALA A 88 -12.87 61.73 -5.83
C ALA A 88 -13.32 63.04 -6.50
N LEU A 89 -13.39 64.15 -5.75
CA LEU A 89 -13.65 65.49 -6.29
C LEU A 89 -12.46 65.98 -7.15
N ALA A 90 -11.23 65.65 -6.77
CA ALA A 90 -10.02 66.04 -7.49
C ALA A 90 -9.68 65.12 -8.69
N ASP A 91 -9.72 63.79 -8.50
CA ASP A 91 -9.40 62.77 -9.52
C ASP A 91 -10.26 61.49 -9.32
N PRO A 92 -11.45 61.42 -9.93
CA PRO A 92 -12.33 60.26 -9.80
C PRO A 92 -11.75 58.99 -10.45
N LYS A 93 -10.89 59.12 -11.47
CA LYS A 93 -10.25 57.96 -12.13
C LYS A 93 -9.24 57.30 -11.20
N ARG A 94 -8.47 58.07 -10.42
CA ARG A 94 -7.57 57.55 -9.39
C ARG A 94 -8.34 56.80 -8.31
N VAL A 95 -9.44 57.35 -7.82
CA VAL A 95 -10.27 56.68 -6.81
C VAL A 95 -10.83 55.36 -7.34
N LYS A 96 -11.30 55.33 -8.59
CA LYS A 96 -11.76 54.08 -9.24
C LYS A 96 -10.66 53.02 -9.30
N ARG A 97 -9.42 53.39 -9.64
CA ARG A 97 -8.26 52.48 -9.60
C ARG A 97 -7.96 51.98 -8.18
N ILE A 98 -8.04 52.83 -7.17
CA ILE A 98 -7.82 52.45 -5.76
C ILE A 98 -8.87 51.42 -5.34
N LEU A 99 -10.15 51.65 -5.63
CA LEU A 99 -11.23 50.73 -5.26
C LEU A 99 -11.10 49.39 -5.99
N ALA A 100 -10.80 49.41 -7.29
CA ALA A 100 -10.55 48.20 -8.07
C ALA A 100 -9.35 47.41 -7.53
N ASN A 101 -8.24 48.08 -7.22
CA ASN A 101 -7.06 47.43 -6.65
C ASN A 101 -7.36 46.83 -5.28
N ARG A 102 -8.05 47.58 -4.38
CA ARG A 102 -8.51 47.07 -3.08
C ARG A 102 -9.37 45.81 -3.24
N GLN A 103 -10.32 45.81 -4.17
CA GLN A 103 -11.17 44.65 -4.43
C GLN A 103 -10.35 43.45 -4.94
N SER A 104 -9.41 43.68 -5.87
CA SER A 104 -8.55 42.62 -6.39
C SER A 104 -7.60 42.06 -5.33
N ALA A 105 -7.04 42.91 -4.47
CA ALA A 105 -6.19 42.53 -3.35
C ALA A 105 -6.97 41.71 -2.31
N ALA A 106 -8.20 42.12 -1.98
CA ALA A 106 -9.09 41.36 -1.10
C ALA A 106 -9.36 39.96 -1.65
N ARG A 107 -9.73 39.83 -2.94
CA ARG A 107 -9.92 38.52 -3.61
C ARG A 107 -8.64 37.70 -3.69
N SER A 108 -7.48 38.34 -3.85
CA SER A 108 -6.19 37.65 -3.88
C SER A 108 -5.82 37.09 -2.50
N LYS A 109 -6.02 37.88 -1.44
CA LYS A 109 -5.83 37.45 -0.05
C LYS A 109 -6.77 36.30 0.28
N GLU A 110 -8.03 36.40 -0.10
CA GLU A 110 -9.04 35.37 0.11
C GLU A 110 -8.68 34.05 -0.60
N ARG A 111 -8.26 34.11 -1.86
CA ARG A 111 -7.77 32.92 -2.59
C ARG A 111 -6.55 32.30 -1.92
N LYS A 112 -5.57 33.11 -1.51
CA LYS A 112 -4.38 32.62 -0.79
C LYS A 112 -4.76 31.96 0.55
N MET A 113 -5.69 32.56 1.28
CA MET A 113 -6.15 32.03 2.57
C MET A 113 -6.87 30.69 2.40
N ARG A 114 -7.74 30.54 1.38
CA ARG A 114 -8.36 29.25 1.05
C ARG A 114 -7.31 28.20 0.69
N TYR A 115 -6.36 28.54 -0.17
CA TYR A 115 -5.31 27.62 -0.58
C TYR A 115 -4.46 27.14 0.61
N ILE A 116 -4.14 28.04 1.55
CA ILE A 116 -3.43 27.66 2.77
C ILE A 116 -4.27 26.67 3.60
N ALA A 117 -5.55 26.96 3.84
CA ALA A 117 -6.43 26.07 4.60
C ALA A 117 -6.62 24.69 3.92
N GLU A 118 -6.73 24.66 2.59
CA GLU A 118 -6.79 23.42 1.80
C GLU A 118 -5.52 22.59 1.95
N LEU A 119 -4.34 23.23 1.92
CA LEU A 119 -3.06 22.55 2.15
C LEU A 119 -2.95 22.01 3.58
N GLU A 120 -3.33 22.81 4.58
CA GLU A 120 -3.33 22.38 5.98
C GLU A 120 -4.25 21.17 6.18
N GLN A 121 -5.45 21.20 5.62
CA GLN A 121 -6.37 20.06 5.65
C GLN A 121 -5.77 18.83 4.95
N LYS A 122 -5.13 19.02 3.78
CA LYS A 122 -4.50 17.93 3.04
C LYS A 122 -3.35 17.29 3.82
N VAL A 123 -2.53 18.09 4.49
CA VAL A 123 -1.47 17.58 5.39
C VAL A 123 -2.06 16.74 6.50
N GLN A 124 -3.11 17.22 7.17
CA GLN A 124 -3.77 16.45 8.24
C GLN A 124 -4.38 15.14 7.73
N ILE A 125 -5.00 15.14 6.54
CA ILE A 125 -5.55 13.93 5.93
C ILE A 125 -4.44 12.93 5.64
N LEU A 126 -3.38 13.35 4.94
CA LEU A 126 -2.24 12.48 4.61
C LEU A 126 -1.56 11.93 5.86
N GLN A 127 -1.44 12.72 6.93
CA GLN A 127 -0.92 12.25 8.22
C GLN A 127 -1.81 11.17 8.84
N ARG A 128 -3.14 11.38 8.87
CA ARG A 128 -4.07 10.36 9.38
C ARG A 128 -4.03 9.08 8.55
N GLU A 129 -3.96 9.20 7.22
CA GLU A 129 -3.82 8.07 6.30
C GLU A 129 -2.51 7.31 6.58
N ALA A 130 -1.39 8.01 6.73
CA ALA A 130 -0.10 7.42 7.06
C ALA A 130 -0.14 6.65 8.40
N THR A 131 -0.74 7.24 9.45
CA THR A 131 -0.92 6.57 10.75
C THR A 131 -1.80 5.32 10.61
N THR A 132 -2.89 5.42 9.85
CA THR A 132 -3.83 4.30 9.63
C THR A 132 -3.17 3.16 8.87
N LEU A 133 -2.41 3.47 7.82
CA LEU A 133 -1.66 2.49 7.05
C LEU A 133 -0.55 1.84 7.88
N SER A 134 0.14 2.62 8.71
CA SER A 134 1.19 2.11 9.62
C SER A 134 0.63 1.12 10.65
N ALA A 135 -0.55 1.40 11.20
CA ALA A 135 -1.24 0.48 12.09
C ALA A 135 -1.64 -0.83 11.38
N GLN A 136 -2.17 -0.73 10.15
CA GLN A 136 -2.50 -1.91 9.33
C GLN A 136 -1.26 -2.75 9.01
N LEU A 137 -0.14 -2.10 8.65
CA LEU A 137 1.12 -2.79 8.38
C LEU A 137 1.61 -3.56 9.61
N THR A 138 1.58 -2.93 10.79
CA THR A 138 1.97 -3.55 12.06
C THR A 138 1.12 -4.78 12.37
N LEU A 139 -0.20 -4.70 12.16
CA LEU A 139 -1.11 -5.82 12.36
C LEU A 139 -0.76 -6.98 11.42
N LEU A 140 -0.59 -6.71 10.12
CA LEU A 140 -0.25 -7.72 9.13
C LEU A 140 1.12 -8.36 9.39
N GLN A 141 2.11 -7.59 9.83
CA GLN A 141 3.42 -8.11 10.21
C GLN A 141 3.32 -9.08 11.39
N ARG A 142 2.54 -8.71 12.43
CA ARG A 142 2.29 -9.58 13.58
C ARG A 142 1.58 -10.88 13.18
N ASP A 143 0.54 -10.77 12.35
CA ASP A 143 -0.24 -11.93 11.93
C ASP A 143 0.59 -12.84 11.02
N SER A 144 1.42 -12.28 10.13
CA SER A 144 2.37 -13.03 9.30
C SER A 144 3.40 -13.80 10.15
N ALA A 145 3.99 -13.15 11.15
CA ALA A 145 4.90 -13.81 12.09
C ALA A 145 4.20 -14.93 12.89
N GLY A 146 2.95 -14.70 13.31
CA GLY A 146 2.12 -15.71 13.98
C GLY A 146 1.87 -16.93 13.10
N LEU A 147 1.47 -16.73 11.84
CA LEU A 147 1.26 -17.81 10.87
C LEU A 147 2.56 -18.56 10.55
N ALA A 148 3.69 -17.86 10.45
CA ALA A 148 5.00 -18.49 10.23
C ALA A 148 5.39 -19.41 11.40
N SER A 149 5.13 -18.96 12.65
CA SER A 149 5.35 -19.78 13.85
C SER A 149 4.48 -21.03 13.85
N GLN A 150 3.17 -20.89 13.60
CA GLN A 150 2.24 -22.03 13.50
C GLN A 150 2.63 -23.00 12.38
N ASN A 151 3.08 -22.47 11.23
CA ASN A 151 3.54 -23.30 10.13
C ASN A 151 4.78 -24.11 10.52
N ASN A 152 5.72 -23.52 11.24
CA ASN A 152 6.90 -24.23 11.75
C ASN A 152 6.52 -25.31 12.77
N GLU A 153 5.61 -25.03 13.69
CA GLU A 153 5.10 -26.03 14.64
C GLU A 153 4.43 -27.22 13.93
N LEU A 154 3.59 -26.95 12.94
CA LEU A 154 2.93 -28.00 12.16
C LEU A 154 3.94 -28.83 11.37
N LYS A 155 4.97 -28.21 10.79
CA LYS A 155 6.07 -28.94 10.11
C LYS A 155 6.83 -29.83 11.08
N LEU A 156 7.16 -29.35 12.28
CA LEU A 156 7.82 -30.14 13.31
C LEU A 156 6.96 -31.33 13.72
N ARG A 157 5.67 -31.10 13.95
CA ARG A 157 4.72 -32.15 14.30
C ARG A 157 4.57 -33.19 13.19
N LEU A 158 4.50 -32.76 11.93
CA LEU A 158 4.46 -33.64 10.77
C LEU A 158 5.70 -34.54 10.73
N HIS A 159 6.90 -33.95 10.88
CA HIS A 159 8.14 -34.72 10.86
C HIS A 159 8.20 -35.76 11.99
N ALA A 160 7.79 -35.40 13.20
CA ALA A 160 7.72 -36.35 14.32
C ALA A 160 6.74 -37.50 14.04
N MET A 161 5.59 -37.21 13.42
CA MET A 161 4.62 -38.23 13.03
C MET A 161 5.15 -39.14 11.93
N GLU A 162 5.88 -38.60 10.94
CA GLU A 162 6.54 -39.38 9.89
C GLU A 162 7.57 -40.34 10.47
N GLN A 163 8.43 -39.88 11.39
CA GLN A 163 9.38 -40.73 12.08
C GLN A 163 8.69 -41.84 12.89
N GLN A 164 7.61 -41.49 13.61
CA GLN A 164 6.84 -42.48 14.36
C GLN A 164 6.23 -43.55 13.45
N ALA A 165 5.75 -43.17 12.26
CA ALA A 165 5.24 -44.10 11.27
C ALA A 165 6.34 -45.03 10.75
N GLN A 166 7.51 -44.50 10.41
CA GLN A 166 8.68 -45.29 9.96
C GLN A 166 9.12 -46.31 11.02
N LEU A 167 9.16 -45.92 12.29
CA LEU A 167 9.49 -46.85 13.37
C LEU A 167 8.44 -47.97 13.47
N ARG A 168 7.15 -47.65 13.36
CA ARG A 168 6.09 -48.67 13.37
C ARG A 168 6.20 -49.62 12.18
N ASP A 169 6.50 -49.12 11.00
CA ASP A 169 6.68 -49.94 9.80
C ASP A 169 7.89 -50.88 9.96
N ALA A 170 9.02 -50.38 10.46
CA ALA A 170 10.20 -51.19 10.76
C ALA A 170 9.91 -52.29 11.81
N LEU A 171 9.14 -51.96 12.85
CA LEU A 171 8.72 -52.95 13.86
C LEU A 171 7.78 -54.00 13.27
N ASN A 172 6.82 -53.60 12.42
CA ASN A 172 5.91 -54.53 11.75
C ASN A 172 6.65 -55.46 10.79
N GLU A 173 7.65 -54.95 10.07
CA GLU A 173 8.49 -55.74 9.18
C GLU A 173 9.33 -56.75 9.97
N ALA A 174 9.98 -56.32 11.06
CA ALA A 174 10.75 -57.19 11.94
C ALA A 174 9.89 -58.30 12.58
N LEU A 175 8.67 -57.95 13.04
CA LEU A 175 7.74 -58.93 13.59
C LEU A 175 7.28 -59.92 12.51
N THR A 176 6.99 -59.44 11.31
CA THR A 176 6.60 -60.28 10.18
C THR A 176 7.73 -61.26 9.83
N ALA A 177 8.97 -60.79 9.80
CA ALA A 177 10.15 -61.63 9.59
C ALA A 177 10.31 -62.70 10.69
N GLU A 178 10.11 -62.33 11.96
CA GLU A 178 10.18 -63.28 13.09
C GLU A 178 9.06 -64.33 13.01
N VAL A 179 7.84 -63.95 12.66
CA VAL A 179 6.73 -64.89 12.42
C VAL A 179 7.07 -65.86 11.29
N GLN A 180 7.65 -65.38 10.18
CA GLN A 180 8.08 -66.25 9.08
C GLN A 180 9.18 -67.22 9.53
N ARG A 181 10.17 -66.74 10.28
CA ARG A 181 11.26 -67.55 10.83
C ARG A 181 10.75 -68.64 11.77
N LEU A 182 9.83 -68.30 12.67
CA LEU A 182 9.19 -69.26 13.58
C LEU A 182 8.35 -70.29 12.83
N LYS A 183 7.62 -69.88 11.77
CA LYS A 183 6.88 -70.81 10.91
C LYS A 183 7.80 -71.85 10.26
N ILE A 184 8.95 -71.43 9.74
CA ILE A 184 9.95 -72.34 9.15
C ILE A 184 10.50 -73.28 10.22
N ALA A 185 10.94 -72.76 11.36
CA ALA A 185 11.48 -73.59 12.46
C ALA A 185 10.48 -74.63 12.98
N CYS A 186 9.20 -74.26 13.13
CA CYS A 186 8.16 -75.21 13.51
C CYS A 186 7.91 -76.30 12.45
N SER A 187 8.01 -75.96 11.16
CA SER A 187 7.92 -76.94 10.06
C SER A 187 9.08 -77.93 10.11
N GLU A 188 10.31 -77.46 10.35
CA GLU A 188 11.51 -78.30 10.43
C GLU A 188 11.53 -79.22 11.67
N ILE A 189 10.97 -78.78 12.80
CA ILE A 189 10.81 -79.60 14.01
C ILE A 189 9.79 -80.74 13.80
N GLY A 190 8.80 -80.55 12.92
CA GLY A 190 7.89 -81.62 12.50
C GLY A 190 8.61 -82.79 11.81
N ASP A 191 9.75 -82.50 11.17
CA ASP A 191 10.51 -83.46 10.36
C ASP A 191 11.81 -83.97 11.03
N SER A 192 12.28 -83.40 12.16
CA SER A 192 13.58 -83.74 12.76
C SER A 192 13.59 -83.87 14.30
N ARG A 193 13.78 -85.10 14.79
CA ARG A 193 14.03 -85.42 16.21
C ARG A 193 15.50 -85.23 16.60
N SER A 194 15.94 -84.00 16.90
CA SER A 194 17.16 -83.70 17.68
C SER A 194 17.21 -82.24 18.17
N SER A 195 16.90 -82.03 19.46
CA SER A 195 16.31 -80.79 20.01
C SER A 195 17.26 -79.76 20.64
N ASN A 196 18.58 -79.99 20.72
CA ASN A 196 19.40 -79.24 21.70
C ASN A 196 20.30 -78.12 21.13
N SER A 197 20.68 -78.12 19.84
CA SER A 197 21.55 -77.05 19.31
C SER A 197 20.77 -75.82 18.84
N LEU A 198 19.56 -76.02 18.29
CA LEU A 198 18.76 -74.94 17.70
C LEU A 198 18.25 -73.93 18.74
N THR A 199 17.92 -74.39 19.95
CA THR A 199 17.46 -73.53 21.05
C THR A 199 18.52 -72.53 21.49
N GLN A 200 19.81 -72.90 21.40
CA GLN A 200 20.90 -72.02 21.78
C GLN A 200 21.12 -70.91 20.74
N GLN A 201 20.99 -71.24 19.44
CA GLN A 201 21.12 -70.27 18.35
C GLN A 201 19.97 -69.25 18.33
N MET A 202 18.74 -69.70 18.59
CA MET A 202 17.57 -68.84 18.76
C MET A 202 17.78 -67.75 19.82
N ARG A 203 18.38 -68.13 20.95
CA ARG A 203 18.59 -67.24 22.10
C ARG A 203 19.65 -66.18 21.80
N ALA A 204 20.71 -66.53 21.08
CA ALA A 204 21.74 -65.59 20.64
C ALA A 204 21.23 -64.58 19.60
N HIS A 205 20.36 -65.01 18.70
CA HIS A 205 19.76 -64.13 17.69
C HIS A 205 18.80 -63.10 18.30
N SER A 206 17.95 -63.53 19.24
CA SER A 206 17.02 -62.65 19.97
C SER A 206 17.74 -61.54 20.73
N GLN A 207 18.87 -61.83 21.37
CA GLN A 207 19.64 -60.82 22.10
C GLN A 207 20.25 -59.76 21.17
N ASN A 208 20.73 -60.15 19.99
CA ASN A 208 21.28 -59.21 19.01
C ASN A 208 20.22 -58.27 18.45
N GLN A 209 19.00 -58.76 18.19
CA GLN A 209 17.94 -57.93 17.64
C GLN A 209 17.49 -56.84 18.64
N MET A 210 17.43 -57.17 19.93
CA MET A 210 17.07 -56.20 20.97
C MET A 210 18.14 -55.10 21.13
N PHE A 211 19.42 -55.45 20.94
CA PHE A 211 20.52 -54.49 20.97
C PHE A 211 20.45 -53.49 19.81
N LEU A 212 20.10 -53.93 18.60
CA LEU A 212 19.93 -53.04 17.44
C LEU A 212 18.78 -52.05 17.64
N LEU A 213 17.66 -52.50 18.22
CA LEU A 213 16.51 -51.65 18.52
C LEU A 213 16.83 -50.54 19.54
N GLN A 214 17.68 -50.85 20.52
CA GLN A 214 18.09 -49.86 21.53
C GLN A 214 18.98 -48.76 20.95
N GLN A 215 19.80 -49.07 19.94
CA GLN A 215 20.69 -48.09 19.32
C GLN A 215 19.92 -47.05 18.49
N GLN A 216 18.84 -47.45 17.82
CA GLN A 216 18.06 -46.53 16.97
C GLN A 216 17.33 -45.45 17.79
N GLN A 217 17.00 -45.72 19.06
CA GLN A 217 16.32 -44.77 19.93
C GLN A 217 17.24 -43.65 20.48
N GLN A 218 18.57 -43.78 20.35
CA GLN A 218 19.55 -42.83 20.86
C GLN A 218 20.13 -41.87 19.79
N GLN A 219 19.80 -42.06 18.51
CA GLN A 219 20.35 -41.27 17.40
C GLN A 219 19.42 -40.15 16.89
N GLU A 220 18.40 -39.73 17.64
CA GLU A 220 17.65 -38.52 17.27
C GLU A 220 18.53 -37.28 17.52
N PRO A 221 18.95 -36.53 16.49
CA PRO A 221 19.56 -35.23 16.70
C PRO A 221 18.48 -34.34 17.31
N ASN A 222 18.83 -33.68 18.42
CA ASN A 222 18.03 -32.66 19.10
C ASN A 222 17.76 -31.44 18.19
N LEU A 223 16.93 -31.61 17.14
CA LEU A 223 16.47 -30.51 16.30
C LEU A 223 15.64 -29.52 17.13
N PHE A 224 14.97 -30.03 18.16
CA PHE A 224 14.22 -29.25 19.15
C PHE A 224 15.09 -28.21 19.89
N TYR A 225 16.36 -28.51 20.19
CA TYR A 225 17.24 -27.55 20.87
C TYR A 225 17.93 -26.57 19.92
N GLN A 226 18.05 -26.88 18.62
CA GLN A 226 18.77 -26.00 17.70
C GLN A 226 17.93 -24.82 17.17
N LEU A 227 16.59 -24.90 17.23
CA LEU A 227 15.70 -23.77 16.90
C LEU A 227 15.25 -22.94 18.12
N GLN A 228 15.66 -23.31 19.34
CA GLN A 228 15.39 -22.56 20.56
C GLN A 228 16.46 -21.50 20.89
N LEU A 229 17.28 -21.09 19.92
CA LEU A 229 17.98 -19.81 20.04
C LEU A 229 17.14 -18.71 19.40
N PRO A 230 16.75 -17.65 20.14
CA PRO A 230 16.13 -16.50 19.53
C PRO A 230 17.16 -15.86 18.60
N GLN A 231 16.85 -15.80 17.30
CA GLN A 231 17.55 -14.88 16.41
C GLN A 231 17.06 -13.46 16.77
N GLN A 232 17.64 -12.89 17.83
CA GLN A 232 17.72 -11.44 18.00
C GLN A 232 18.59 -10.93 16.84
N ASN A 233 17.95 -10.62 15.72
CA ASN A 233 18.54 -9.74 14.73
C ASN A 233 17.89 -8.38 14.92
N GLY A 234 18.71 -7.45 15.43
CA GLY A 234 18.30 -6.09 15.72
C GLY A 234 17.99 -5.31 14.45
N SER A 235 16.89 -4.56 14.50
CA SER A 235 16.76 -3.30 13.79
C SER A 235 16.75 -2.20 14.83
N ALA A 236 17.95 -1.76 15.22
CA ALA A 236 18.13 -0.45 15.85
C ALA A 236 17.84 0.60 14.79
N THR A 237 16.64 1.18 14.82
CA THR A 237 16.41 2.50 14.26
C THR A 237 16.63 3.48 15.39
N ASN A 238 17.82 4.08 15.42
CA ASN A 238 18.01 5.39 16.03
C ASN A 238 17.04 6.34 15.33
N ASP A 239 16.16 6.97 16.09
CA ASP A 239 15.75 8.34 15.78
C ASP A 239 15.83 9.10 17.11
N GLU A 240 16.90 9.88 17.17
CA GLU A 240 17.18 10.85 18.20
C GLU A 240 16.11 11.96 18.19
N LEU A 241 15.91 12.48 19.39
CA LEU A 241 15.25 13.72 19.70
C LEU A 241 15.85 14.86 18.87
N GLU A 242 15.02 15.60 18.14
CA GLU A 242 15.32 17.01 17.85
C GLU A 242 14.19 17.88 18.42
N GLU A 243 14.68 18.83 19.19
CA GLU A 243 14.02 19.96 19.86
C GLU A 243 13.56 21.03 18.86
#